data_AF-A0A7S1S135-F1
#
_entry.id   AF-A0A7S1S135-F1
#
_cell.length_a   1.000
_cell.length_b   1.000
_cell.length_c   1.000
_cell.angle_alpha   90.00
_cell.angle_beta   90.00
_cell.angle_gamma   90.00
#
_symmetry.space_group_name_H-M   'P 1'
#
loop_
_entity.id
_entity.type
_entity.pdbx_description
1 polymer ?
#
loop_
_entity_poly.entity_id
_entity_poly.type
_entity_poly.pdbx_seq_one_letter_code
_entity_poly.pdbx_strand_id
1 'polypeptide(L)'
;VHVLLARHVVARARRSGEVELMPGMAHDVTARLPEDWGGDAVAFAFMDHRGTRFHKELRLAERQRAPCPGMDTICDNVLHPGAPVFLWEETRPDPVRRAAVWSLPEFGGDGCIEDWMAFARYEPRHLSESTPRRGVRATSARFLQAKQGSV
;
A
#
# COMPACT_ATOMS: atom_id res chain seq x y z
N VAL A 1 -1.91 -9.79 20.16
CA VAL A 1 -0.92 -8.86 20.75
C VAL A 1 -0.63 -7.67 19.83
N HIS A 2 -0.25 -7.87 18.55
CA HIS A 2 0.16 -6.76 17.67
C HIS A 2 -0.88 -5.63 17.51
N VAL A 3 -2.17 -5.96 17.32
CA VAL A 3 -3.23 -4.94 17.17
C VAL A 3 -3.39 -4.07 18.43
N LEU A 4 -3.16 -4.62 19.62
CA LEU A 4 -3.25 -3.86 20.88
C LEU A 4 -2.09 -2.88 21.02
N LEU A 5 -0.87 -3.31 20.63
CA LEU A 5 0.30 -2.43 20.60
C LEU A 5 0.10 -1.30 19.57
N ALA A 6 -0.33 -1.62 18.36
CA ALA A 6 -0.62 -0.63 17.33
C ALA A 6 -1.69 0.37 17.82
N ARG A 7 -2.77 -0.11 18.44
CA ARG A 7 -3.82 0.73 19.02
C ARG A 7 -3.26 1.65 20.11
N HIS A 8 -2.41 1.13 20.98
CA HIS A 8 -1.77 1.94 22.02
C HIS A 8 -0.89 3.04 21.42
N VAL A 9 -0.06 2.73 20.41
CA VAL A 9 0.80 3.71 19.73
C VAL A 9 -0.04 4.79 19.05
N VAL A 10 -1.09 4.42 18.32
CA VAL A 10 -2.02 5.35 17.68
C VAL A 10 -2.72 6.25 18.71
N ALA A 11 -3.18 5.66 19.83
CA ALA A 11 -3.81 6.41 20.91
C ALA A 11 -2.84 7.41 21.56
N ARG A 12 -1.59 6.99 21.79
CA ARG A 12 -0.53 7.86 22.33
C ARG A 12 -0.20 9.01 21.38
N ALA A 13 -0.27 8.77 20.06
CA ALA A 13 -0.12 9.79 19.03
C ALA A 13 -1.35 10.71 18.88
N ARG A 14 -2.45 10.46 19.61
CA ARG A 14 -3.74 11.17 19.53
C ARG A 14 -4.37 11.14 18.13
N ARG A 15 -4.19 10.04 17.39
CA ARG A 15 -4.71 9.84 16.02
C ARG A 15 -5.81 8.78 15.92
N SER A 16 -6.42 8.38 17.03
CA SER A 16 -7.45 7.32 17.05
C SER A 16 -8.69 7.62 16.22
N GLY A 17 -8.99 8.90 15.90
CA GLY A 17 -10.10 9.27 15.01
C GLY A 17 -9.75 9.22 13.52
N GLU A 18 -8.46 9.06 13.19
CA GLU A 18 -7.96 9.09 11.81
C GLU A 18 -7.44 7.72 11.34
N VAL A 19 -7.12 6.82 12.27
CA VAL A 19 -6.52 5.52 11.97
C VAL A 19 -7.48 4.41 12.34
N GLU A 20 -7.79 3.58 11.36
CA GLU A 20 -8.53 2.34 11.56
C GLU A 20 -7.58 1.14 11.56
N LEU A 21 -7.68 0.30 12.58
CA LEU A 21 -6.86 -0.89 12.73
C LEU A 21 -7.70 -2.12 12.38
N MET A 22 -7.37 -2.74 11.26
CA MET A 22 -8.08 -3.93 10.75
C MET A 22 -7.23 -5.18 11.02
N PRO A 23 -7.52 -5.97 12.07
CA PRO A 23 -6.82 -7.22 12.29
C PRO A 23 -7.21 -8.26 11.24
N GLY A 24 -6.22 -8.95 10.68
CA GLY A 24 -6.45 -9.99 9.69
C GLY A 24 -5.28 -10.16 8.74
N MET A 25 -5.48 -10.99 7.71
CA MET A 25 -4.55 -11.07 6.59
C MET A 25 -4.81 -9.90 5.65
N ALA A 26 -3.75 -9.36 5.04
CA ALA A 26 -3.89 -8.21 4.16
C ALA A 26 -4.85 -8.47 2.98
N HIS A 27 -4.87 -9.68 2.40
CA HIS A 27 -5.85 -10.00 1.35
C HIS A 27 -7.32 -9.98 1.82
N ASP A 28 -7.60 -10.42 3.05
CA ASP A 28 -8.96 -10.36 3.61
C ASP A 28 -9.39 -8.90 3.85
N VAL A 29 -8.45 -8.08 4.33
CA VAL A 29 -8.67 -6.66 4.59
C VAL A 29 -8.85 -5.89 3.28
N THR A 30 -7.96 -6.10 2.30
CA THR A 30 -8.06 -5.53 0.96
C THR A 30 -9.41 -5.86 0.32
N ALA A 31 -9.89 -7.09 0.54
CA ALA A 31 -11.18 -7.53 0.00
C ALA A 31 -12.39 -6.77 0.51
N ARG A 32 -12.31 -6.25 1.73
CA ARG A 32 -13.39 -5.48 2.36
C ARG A 32 -13.35 -4.00 1.99
N LEU A 33 -12.23 -3.49 1.46
CA LEU A 33 -12.09 -2.05 1.24
C LEU A 33 -13.22 -1.43 0.39
N PRO A 34 -13.66 -2.05 -0.72
CA PRO A 34 -14.75 -1.49 -1.50
C PRO A 34 -16.12 -1.58 -0.82
N GLU A 35 -16.31 -2.56 0.08
CA GLU A 35 -17.56 -2.73 0.83
C GLU A 35 -17.67 -1.68 1.94
N ASP A 36 -16.57 -1.45 2.64
CA ASP A 36 -16.51 -0.55 3.80
C ASP A 36 -16.39 0.93 3.37
N TRP A 37 -15.70 1.23 2.25
CA TRP A 37 -15.42 2.61 1.80
C TRP A 37 -15.81 2.94 0.36
N GLY A 38 -16.29 1.97 -0.42
CA GLY A 38 -16.59 2.15 -1.84
C GLY A 38 -15.39 1.94 -2.76
N GLY A 39 -15.66 1.89 -4.07
CA GLY A 39 -14.62 1.90 -5.09
C GLY A 39 -13.82 3.21 -5.09
N ASP A 40 -12.60 3.16 -5.59
CA ASP A 40 -11.66 4.30 -5.67
C ASP A 40 -11.36 4.94 -4.29
N ALA A 41 -11.44 4.17 -3.20
CA ALA A 41 -11.22 4.67 -1.85
C ALA A 41 -9.73 4.74 -1.45
N VAL A 42 -8.85 4.01 -2.13
CA VAL A 42 -7.43 3.90 -1.76
C VAL A 42 -6.61 4.88 -2.59
N ALA A 43 -6.17 5.97 -1.97
CA ALA A 43 -5.28 6.95 -2.60
C ALA A 43 -3.79 6.70 -2.34
N PHE A 44 -3.48 5.90 -1.33
CA PHE A 44 -2.11 5.59 -0.95
C PHE A 44 -2.03 4.20 -0.30
N ALA A 45 -1.02 3.42 -0.65
CA ALA A 45 -0.72 2.15 0.01
C ALA A 45 0.76 2.04 0.36
N PHE A 46 1.05 1.60 1.58
CA PHE A 46 2.41 1.28 2.03
C PHE A 46 2.48 -0.18 2.44
N MET A 47 3.34 -0.96 1.77
CA MET A 47 3.46 -2.40 1.95
C MET A 47 4.79 -2.73 2.64
N ASP A 48 4.71 -3.02 3.94
CA ASP A 48 5.84 -3.43 4.81
C ASP A 48 5.52 -4.78 5.48
N HIS A 49 5.14 -5.76 4.66
CA HIS A 49 4.98 -7.14 5.10
C HIS A 49 5.75 -8.07 4.18
N ARG A 50 5.33 -9.34 4.11
CA ARG A 50 5.97 -10.37 3.30
C ARG A 50 5.94 -10.03 1.79
N GLY A 51 7.10 -9.64 1.25
CA GLY A 51 7.30 -9.26 -0.16
C GLY A 51 6.81 -10.28 -1.20
N THR A 52 6.80 -11.57 -0.87
CA THR A 52 6.23 -12.63 -1.74
C THR A 52 4.72 -12.50 -1.97
N ARG A 53 4.02 -11.58 -1.29
CA ARG A 53 2.59 -11.32 -1.44
C ARG A 53 2.24 -10.00 -2.11
N PHE A 54 3.20 -9.07 -2.26
CA PHE A 54 2.91 -7.72 -2.74
C PHE A 54 2.14 -7.69 -4.06
N HIS A 55 2.63 -8.41 -5.07
CA HIS A 55 1.98 -8.53 -6.37
C HIS A 55 0.53 -9.07 -6.27
N LYS A 56 0.29 -10.09 -5.44
CA LYS A 56 -1.05 -10.69 -5.30
C LYS A 56 -2.05 -9.74 -4.67
N GLU A 57 -1.61 -9.01 -3.65
CA GLU A 57 -2.45 -8.08 -2.90
C GLU A 57 -2.77 -6.83 -3.72
N LEU A 58 -1.78 -6.31 -4.45
CA LEU A 58 -1.98 -5.19 -5.35
C LEU A 58 -2.96 -5.55 -6.49
N ARG A 59 -2.80 -6.73 -7.12
CA ARG A 59 -3.74 -7.23 -8.13
C ARG A 59 -5.13 -7.51 -7.57
N LEU A 60 -5.23 -7.90 -6.30
CA LEU A 60 -6.52 -8.06 -5.62
C LEU A 60 -7.21 -6.70 -5.47
N ALA A 61 -6.50 -5.69 -4.97
CA ALA A 61 -7.01 -4.33 -4.83
C ALA A 61 -7.51 -3.77 -6.17
N GLU A 62 -6.72 -3.94 -7.24
CA GLU A 62 -7.11 -3.52 -8.60
C GLU A 62 -8.38 -4.19 -9.09
N ARG A 63 -8.49 -5.53 -8.95
CA ARG A 63 -9.69 -6.28 -9.36
C ARG A 63 -10.94 -5.85 -8.61
N GLN A 64 -10.75 -5.36 -7.40
CA GLN A 64 -11.79 -4.85 -6.52
C GLN A 64 -12.10 -3.37 -6.73
N ARG A 65 -11.41 -2.72 -7.67
CA ARG A 65 -11.52 -1.28 -7.94
C ARG A 65 -11.32 -0.44 -6.67
N ALA A 66 -10.43 -0.89 -5.78
CA ALA A 66 -10.09 -0.15 -4.57
C ALA A 66 -9.15 1.05 -4.84
N PRO A 67 -8.11 0.96 -5.71
CA PRO A 67 -7.24 2.08 -6.06
C PRO A 67 -7.98 3.22 -6.75
N CYS A 68 -7.83 4.44 -6.24
CA CYS A 68 -8.28 5.63 -6.96
C CYS A 68 -7.28 6.00 -8.07
N PRO A 69 -7.72 6.66 -9.17
CA PRO A 69 -6.80 7.23 -10.14
C PRO A 69 -5.79 8.16 -9.47
N GLY A 70 -4.50 7.96 -9.75
CA GLY A 70 -3.39 8.67 -9.11
C GLY A 70 -2.93 8.06 -7.79
N MET A 71 -3.44 6.90 -7.38
CA MET A 71 -2.99 6.21 -6.18
C MET A 71 -1.48 5.96 -6.22
N ASP A 72 -0.80 6.28 -5.12
CA ASP A 72 0.61 5.97 -4.91
C ASP A 72 0.77 4.69 -4.09
N THR A 73 1.64 3.79 -4.54
CA THR A 73 2.03 2.57 -3.83
C THR A 73 3.51 2.63 -3.51
N ILE A 74 3.88 2.34 -2.26
CA ILE A 74 5.26 2.17 -1.84
C ILE A 74 5.41 0.79 -1.19
N CYS A 75 6.42 0.05 -1.62
CA CYS A 75 6.75 -1.27 -1.10
C CYS A 75 8.19 -1.26 -0.56
N ASP A 76 8.34 -1.63 0.70
CA ASP A 76 9.62 -1.70 1.40
C ASP A 76 10.22 -3.11 1.31
N ASN A 77 11.52 -3.21 1.55
CA ASN A 77 12.25 -4.49 1.62
C ASN A 77 12.14 -5.35 0.34
N VAL A 78 12.17 -4.71 -0.83
CA VAL A 78 11.97 -5.41 -2.12
C VAL A 78 13.25 -6.05 -2.66
N LEU A 79 14.42 -5.74 -2.10
CA LEU A 79 15.68 -6.46 -2.38
C LEU A 79 15.99 -7.49 -1.28
N HIS A 80 15.93 -7.10 0.00
CA HIS A 80 16.20 -7.99 1.13
C HIS A 80 15.09 -7.90 2.20
N PRO A 81 14.32 -8.97 2.50
CA PRO A 81 14.45 -10.35 2.02
C PRO A 81 13.94 -10.56 0.58
N GLY A 82 13.32 -9.54 -0.03
CA GLY A 82 13.07 -9.50 -1.46
C GLY A 82 11.61 -9.66 -1.90
N ALA A 83 11.29 -9.04 -3.02
CA ALA A 83 10.00 -9.15 -3.71
C ALA A 83 10.20 -9.24 -5.25
N PRO A 84 10.95 -10.23 -5.76
CA PRO A 84 11.39 -10.25 -7.15
C PRO A 84 10.23 -10.30 -8.17
N VAL A 85 9.16 -11.03 -7.86
CA VAL A 85 7.96 -11.08 -8.73
C VAL A 85 7.27 -9.72 -8.78
N PHE A 86 7.15 -9.04 -7.65
CA PHE A 86 6.58 -7.70 -7.59
C PHE A 86 7.43 -6.69 -8.36
N LEU A 87 8.75 -6.67 -8.12
CA LEU A 87 9.68 -5.80 -8.84
C LEU A 87 9.61 -6.03 -10.35
N TRP A 88 9.62 -7.30 -10.78
CA TRP A 88 9.53 -7.65 -12.19
C TRP A 88 8.21 -7.19 -12.83
N GLU A 89 7.08 -7.33 -12.14
CA GLU A 89 5.79 -6.85 -12.65
C GLU A 89 5.74 -5.31 -12.73
N GLU A 90 6.15 -4.61 -11.68
CA GLU A 90 6.00 -3.15 -11.60
C GLU A 90 7.03 -2.38 -12.44
N THR A 91 8.22 -2.95 -12.67
CA THR A 91 9.25 -2.29 -13.49
C THR A 91 9.09 -2.50 -14.99
N ARG A 92 8.19 -3.40 -15.40
CA ARG A 92 7.84 -3.57 -16.82
C ARG A 92 7.10 -2.33 -17.31
N PRO A 93 7.30 -1.92 -18.58
CA PRO A 93 6.48 -0.88 -19.18
C PRO A 93 5.00 -1.27 -19.11
N ASP A 94 4.22 -0.51 -18.35
CA ASP A 94 2.78 -0.69 -18.18
C ASP A 94 2.06 0.63 -18.54
N PRO A 95 1.05 0.61 -19.42
CA PRO A 95 0.29 1.80 -19.75
C PRO A 95 -0.47 2.40 -18.55
N VAL A 96 -0.77 1.62 -17.52
CA VAL A 96 -1.55 2.03 -16.35
C VAL A 96 -0.73 2.27 -15.09
N ARG A 97 0.59 2.04 -15.13
CA ARG A 97 1.47 2.21 -13.97
C ARG A 97 2.80 2.82 -14.35
N ARG A 98 3.27 3.73 -13.50
CA ARG A 98 4.62 4.29 -13.57
C ARG A 98 5.38 3.94 -12.29
N ALA A 99 6.44 3.16 -12.43
CA ALA A 99 7.26 2.74 -11.31
C ALA A 99 8.63 3.44 -11.26
N ALA A 100 9.18 3.51 -10.05
CA ALA A 100 10.55 3.85 -9.76
C ALA A 100 11.06 2.93 -8.65
N VAL A 101 12.36 2.65 -8.65
CA VAL A 101 13.00 1.88 -7.58
C VAL A 101 14.13 2.72 -7.00
N TRP A 102 14.19 2.81 -5.69
CA TRP A 102 15.22 3.53 -4.96
C TRP A 102 16.07 2.56 -4.17
N SER A 103 17.39 2.70 -4.31
CA SER A 103 18.37 2.03 -3.47
C SER A 103 18.61 2.87 -2.22
N LEU A 104 18.54 2.22 -1.04
CA LEU A 104 18.63 2.82 0.27
C LEU A 104 19.45 1.90 1.20
N PRO A 105 20.22 2.43 2.16
CA PRO A 105 20.82 1.60 3.19
C PRO A 105 19.73 1.05 4.12
N GLU A 106 19.81 -0.23 4.48
CA GLU A 106 18.93 -0.87 5.46
C GLU A 106 18.98 -0.12 6.80
N PHE A 107 17.82 0.06 7.41
CA PHE A 107 17.73 0.77 8.69
C PHE A 107 18.18 -0.11 9.85
N GLY A 108 19.24 0.31 10.56
CA GLY A 108 19.62 -0.27 11.85
C GLY A 108 20.58 -1.48 11.78
N GLY A 109 21.18 -1.77 10.62
CA GLY A 109 22.26 -2.76 10.50
C GLY A 109 23.64 -2.19 10.85
N ASP A 110 24.53 -3.03 11.38
CA ASP A 110 25.94 -2.70 11.66
C ASP A 110 26.82 -2.55 10.39
N GLY A 111 26.19 -2.53 9.21
CA GLY A 111 26.81 -2.27 7.91
C GLY A 111 25.81 -1.63 6.94
N CYS A 112 26.31 -0.96 5.90
CA CYS A 112 25.50 -0.43 4.81
C CYS A 112 25.00 -1.59 3.92
N ILE A 113 24.13 -2.44 4.44
CA ILE A 113 23.42 -3.44 3.64
C ILE A 113 22.48 -2.66 2.73
N GLU A 114 22.62 -2.86 1.43
CA GLU A 114 21.75 -2.25 0.45
C GLU A 114 20.38 -2.94 0.48
N ASP A 115 19.33 -2.14 0.52
CA ASP A 115 17.96 -2.59 0.29
C ASP A 115 17.21 -1.58 -0.56
N TRP A 116 16.11 -2.00 -1.15
CA TRP A 116 15.37 -1.20 -2.12
C TRP A 116 13.96 -0.92 -1.64
N MET A 117 13.45 0.25 -2.02
CA MET A 117 12.03 0.58 -2.00
C MET A 117 11.53 0.73 -3.44
N ALA A 118 10.37 0.15 -3.72
CA ALA A 118 9.69 0.32 -5.00
C ALA A 118 8.49 1.24 -4.84
N PHE A 119 8.38 2.21 -5.74
CA PHE A 119 7.25 3.12 -5.87
C PHE A 119 6.52 2.85 -7.17
N ALA A 120 5.20 2.90 -7.14
CA ALA A 120 4.36 2.85 -8.33
C ALA A 120 3.17 3.80 -8.20
N ARG A 121 2.87 4.55 -9.27
CA ARG A 121 1.66 5.35 -9.39
C ARG A 121 0.66 4.69 -10.32
N TYR A 122 -0.60 4.57 -9.88
CA TYR A 122 -1.71 4.03 -10.66
C TYR A 122 -2.32 5.13 -11.55
N GLU A 123 -2.17 4.99 -12.86
CA GLU A 123 -2.66 5.93 -13.89
C GLU A 123 -3.54 5.19 -14.89
N PRO A 124 -4.79 4.80 -14.53
CA PRO A 124 -5.66 4.13 -15.48
C PRO A 124 -5.88 5.01 -16.71
N ARG A 125 -5.41 4.58 -17.88
CA ARG A 125 -5.66 5.29 -19.14
C ARG A 125 -7.17 5.34 -19.38
N HIS A 126 -7.68 6.56 -19.56
CA HIS A 126 -9.10 6.94 -19.71
C HIS A 126 -9.95 6.98 -18.43
N LEU A 127 -9.85 8.10 -17.71
CA LEU A 127 -11.03 8.88 -17.29
C LEU A 127 -10.97 10.28 -17.92
N SER A 128 -10.55 10.35 -19.19
CA SER A 128 -10.67 11.55 -20.02
C SER A 128 -12.08 11.61 -20.60
N GLU A 129 -13.11 11.70 -19.77
CA GLU A 129 -14.43 12.22 -20.15
C GLU A 129 -15.31 12.40 -18.90
N SER A 130 -15.44 13.67 -18.49
CA SER A 130 -16.59 14.25 -17.80
C SER A 130 -17.30 13.42 -16.72
N THR A 131 -16.86 13.55 -15.47
CA THR A 131 -17.82 13.66 -14.35
C THR A 131 -17.29 14.73 -13.39
N PRO A 132 -18.04 15.80 -13.11
CA PRO A 132 -17.61 16.79 -12.13
C PRO A 132 -17.46 16.09 -10.79
N ARG A 133 -16.21 16.04 -10.31
CA ARG A 133 -15.84 15.46 -9.02
C ARG A 133 -16.68 16.15 -7.95
N ARG A 134 -17.69 15.47 -7.40
CA ARG A 134 -18.25 15.87 -6.11
C ARG A 134 -17.08 15.89 -5.16
N GLY A 135 -16.80 17.05 -4.56
CA GLY A 135 -15.66 17.25 -3.69
C GLY A 135 -15.60 16.17 -2.64
N VAL A 136 -14.73 15.18 -2.85
CA VAL A 136 -14.23 14.33 -1.78
C VAL A 136 -13.50 15.30 -0.89
N ARG A 137 -14.15 15.73 0.20
CA ARG A 137 -13.43 16.35 1.31
C ARG A 137 -12.30 15.37 1.61
N ALA A 138 -11.06 15.86 1.64
CA ALA A 138 -9.92 15.11 2.11
C ALA A 138 -10.16 14.75 3.59
N THR A 139 -10.98 13.74 3.85
CA THR A 139 -11.17 13.15 5.17
C THR A 139 -10.03 12.18 5.35
N SER A 140 -8.93 12.70 5.88
CA SER A 140 -7.81 11.97 6.47
C SER A 140 -7.13 10.96 5.53
N ALA A 141 -5.84 11.16 5.23
CA ALA A 141 -5.03 10.09 4.65
C ALA A 141 -5.07 8.89 5.61
N ARG A 142 -5.84 7.85 5.29
CA ARG A 142 -5.95 6.64 6.10
C ARG A 142 -4.94 5.63 5.57
N PHE A 143 -3.88 5.43 6.33
CA PHE A 143 -2.79 4.54 5.99
C PHE A 143 -3.19 3.09 6.21
N LEU A 144 -3.11 2.28 5.16
CA LEU A 144 -3.05 0.82 5.27
C LEU A 144 -1.59 0.43 5.53
N GLN A 145 -1.31 -0.04 6.74
CA GLN A 145 -0.08 -0.77 7.06
C GLN A 145 -0.49 -2.15 7.60
N ALA A 146 -0.38 -3.17 6.76
CA ALA A 146 -0.48 -4.56 7.21
C ALA A 146 0.92 -5.05 7.58
N LYS A 147 1.12 -5.54 8.81
CA LYS A 147 2.35 -6.20 9.25
C LYS A 147 2.01 -7.61 9.69
N GLN A 148 2.43 -8.62 8.93
CA GLN A 148 2.30 -10.01 9.32
C GLN A 148 3.46 -10.39 10.24
N GLY A 149 3.15 -10.88 11.44
CA GLY A 149 4.14 -11.53 12.30
C GLY A 149 4.57 -12.85 11.68
N SER A 150 5.87 -13.02 11.48
CA SER A 150 6.47 -14.33 11.23
C SER A 150 6.31 -15.16 12.50
N VAL A 151 5.65 -16.32 12.38
CA VAL A 151 5.76 -17.41 13.37
C VAL A 151 7.09 -18.10 13.14
#